data_AF-A0A059F1Y4-F1
#
_entry.id   AF-A0A059F1Y4-F1
#
_cell.length_a   1.000
_cell.length_b   1.000
_cell.length_c   1.000
_cell.angle_alpha   90.00
_cell.angle_beta   90.00
_cell.angle_gamma   90.00
#
_symmetry.space_group_name_H-M   'P 1'
#
loop_
_entity.id
_entity.type
_entity.pdbx_description
1 polymer ?
#
loop_
_entity_poly.entity_id
_entity_poly.type
_entity_poly.pdbx_seq_one_letter_code
_entity_poly.pdbx_strand_id
1 'polypeptide(L)'
;MICQKIAPSMKQNYSPYPSQILSNQYYFFRSSETLEIIPCKAISQINLNKYKMMTTRREVFFAKKEEILEFIPGSRLFKHLMKQSKFRNCRDIMATVKAMRLDPNKVMIMDSFSVYDNDKEISEEEFKSTFLAFHKKSKIYNEYVEILQRNVPGTASLSVVDLYRIICKFGGMNNVINLQLWKKLFYEQMPKTNVSFALRNFYKKYLYQYELFRREFEDSDYEFNYKFNKKDHVIFKGSGAKFCGKIVARRNRGLNIYYISICNLKNECSEWFAEDIIQPTDNNCINNQLTFTKYMRIYYFLPDPITQEKNAHNVALIRRQKDSVKNISDESDENVYNIHVLAEISSQILDNLKKKRKLCDEKENL
;
A
#
# COMPACT_ATOMS: atom_id res chain seq x y z
N MET A 1 49.10 -4.46 -13.70
CA MET A 1 47.67 -4.80 -13.49
C MET A 1 47.36 -4.72 -12.01
N ILE A 2 46.79 -3.61 -11.56
CA ILE A 2 46.47 -3.39 -10.13
C ILE A 2 45.02 -3.84 -9.94
N CYS A 3 44.83 -4.96 -9.24
CA CYS A 3 43.54 -5.38 -8.69
C CYS A 3 43.10 -4.37 -7.64
N GLN A 4 42.26 -3.41 -8.02
CA GLN A 4 41.52 -2.61 -7.06
C GLN A 4 40.42 -3.48 -6.46
N LYS A 5 40.68 -4.02 -5.26
CA LYS A 5 39.65 -4.49 -4.35
C LYS A 5 38.72 -3.32 -4.05
N ILE A 6 37.54 -3.32 -4.66
CA ILE A 6 36.45 -2.43 -4.29
C ILE A 6 36.08 -2.79 -2.85
N ALA A 7 36.32 -1.86 -1.91
CA ALA A 7 35.90 -2.01 -0.54
C ALA A 7 34.37 -2.21 -0.48
N PRO A 8 33.84 -3.07 0.41
CA PRO A 8 32.40 -3.18 0.59
C PRO A 8 31.87 -1.82 1.04
N SER A 9 31.08 -1.16 0.20
CA SER A 9 30.41 0.10 0.54
C SER A 9 29.60 -0.15 1.81
N MET A 10 29.89 0.59 2.89
CA MET A 10 29.10 0.55 4.12
C MET A 10 27.65 0.88 3.76
N LYS A 11 26.77 -0.11 3.81
CA LYS A 11 25.36 0.06 3.47
C LYS A 11 24.73 1.01 4.50
N GLN A 12 24.12 2.10 4.04
CA GLN A 12 23.47 3.06 4.92
C GLN A 12 22.14 2.49 5.41
N ASN A 13 21.96 2.44 6.74
CA ASN A 13 20.70 2.07 7.36
C ASN A 13 19.66 3.17 7.13
N TYR A 14 18.59 2.87 6.40
CA TYR A 14 17.51 3.80 6.14
C TYR A 14 16.29 3.53 7.05
N SER A 15 15.82 4.56 7.76
CA SER A 15 14.58 4.56 8.55
C SER A 15 13.81 5.85 8.30
N PRO A 16 12.49 5.82 8.05
CA PRO A 16 11.67 7.03 7.99
C PRO A 16 11.31 7.57 9.37
N TYR A 17 11.60 6.83 10.44
CA TYR A 17 11.37 7.28 11.79
C TYR A 17 12.60 8.07 12.28
N PRO A 18 12.42 9.32 12.71
CA PRO A 18 13.52 10.12 13.20
C PRO A 18 14.09 9.51 14.49
N SER A 19 15.43 9.47 14.59
CA SER A 19 16.12 9.05 15.82
C SER A 19 15.72 9.94 17.01
N GLN A 20 15.66 11.25 16.75
CA GLN A 20 15.25 12.30 17.67
C GLN A 20 14.25 13.26 17.02
N ILE A 21 13.22 13.64 17.77
CA ILE A 21 12.25 14.67 17.35
C ILE A 21 12.67 16.00 17.97
N LEU A 22 13.12 16.91 17.11
CA LEU A 22 13.56 18.25 17.50
C LEU A 22 12.42 19.25 17.40
N SER A 23 12.29 20.09 18.43
CA SER A 23 11.38 21.24 18.42
C SER A 23 11.66 22.16 17.24
N ASN A 24 10.59 22.77 16.74
CA ASN A 24 10.57 23.67 15.59
C ASN A 24 10.93 23.06 14.23
N GLN A 25 11.10 21.75 14.13
CA GLN A 25 11.26 21.05 12.85
C GLN A 25 9.94 20.50 12.31
N TYR A 26 9.93 20.27 10.99
CA TYR A 26 8.78 19.71 10.28
C TYR A 26 8.92 18.19 10.14
N TYR A 27 7.78 17.51 10.27
CA TYR A 27 7.62 16.07 10.21
C TYR A 27 6.34 15.72 9.46
N PHE A 28 6.22 14.47 9.05
CA PHE A 28 4.92 13.89 8.71
C PHE A 28 4.33 13.25 9.96
N PHE A 29 3.07 13.52 10.25
CA PHE A 29 2.28 12.72 11.17
C PHE A 29 1.48 11.69 10.39
N ARG A 30 1.44 10.47 10.93
CA ARG A 30 0.66 9.36 10.41
C ARG A 30 0.19 8.46 11.55
N SER A 31 -1.12 8.45 11.78
CA SER A 31 -1.74 7.54 12.74
C SER A 31 -2.05 6.20 12.09
N SER A 32 -1.94 5.10 12.85
CA SER A 32 -2.37 3.77 12.42
C SER A 32 -3.90 3.65 12.27
N GLU A 33 -4.66 4.59 12.84
CA GLU A 33 -6.12 4.61 12.79
C GLU A 33 -6.67 5.26 11.52
N THR A 34 -6.01 6.28 10.96
CA THR A 34 -6.47 7.00 9.77
C THR A 34 -5.61 6.76 8.55
N LEU A 35 -4.33 6.39 8.74
CA LEU A 35 -3.29 6.27 7.72
C LEU A 35 -3.04 7.54 6.90
N GLU A 36 -3.67 8.65 7.27
CA GLU A 36 -3.44 9.94 6.65
C GLU A 36 -2.02 10.42 6.93
N ILE A 37 -1.43 11.08 5.94
CA ILE A 37 -0.10 11.67 6.06
C ILE A 37 -0.28 13.17 5.99
N ILE A 38 -0.02 13.84 7.10
CA ILE A 38 -0.15 15.29 7.22
C ILE A 38 1.19 15.90 7.61
N PRO A 39 1.61 17.02 6.98
CA PRO A 39 2.77 17.75 7.44
C PRO A 39 2.44 18.48 8.75
N CYS A 40 3.35 18.42 9.70
CA CYS A 40 3.22 19.06 11.00
C CYS A 40 4.57 19.55 11.51
N LYS A 41 4.54 20.50 12.45
CA LYS A 41 5.72 21.05 13.13
C LYS A 41 5.74 20.56 14.57
N ALA A 42 6.88 20.07 15.04
CA ALA A 42 7.06 19.75 16.45
C ALA A 42 7.15 21.03 17.28
N ILE A 43 6.31 21.18 18.31
CA ILE A 43 6.35 22.32 19.23
C ILE A 43 7.25 21.97 20.42
N SER A 44 6.87 20.92 21.15
CA SER A 44 7.57 20.50 22.37
C SER A 44 7.38 19.02 22.64
N GLN A 45 8.33 18.45 23.36
CA GLN A 45 8.20 17.10 23.92
C GLN A 45 7.40 17.18 25.23
N ILE A 46 6.38 16.33 25.37
CA ILE A 46 5.62 16.21 26.62
C ILE A 46 6.24 15.14 27.51
N ASN A 47 6.59 14.00 26.92
CA ASN A 47 7.37 12.94 27.55
C ASN A 47 8.13 12.12 26.49
N LEU A 48 8.84 11.06 26.90
CA LEU A 48 9.66 10.23 25.99
C LEU A 48 8.90 9.75 24.74
N ASN A 49 7.60 9.46 24.87
CA ASN A 49 6.78 8.86 23.82
C ASN A 49 5.71 9.78 23.25
N LYS A 50 5.54 11.01 23.75
CA LYS A 50 4.44 11.91 23.39
C LYS A 50 4.94 13.33 23.09
N TYR A 51 4.52 13.85 21.95
CA TYR A 51 4.95 15.15 21.42
C TYR A 51 3.74 16.03 21.12
N LYS A 52 3.89 17.34 21.34
CA LYS A 52 2.93 18.36 20.93
C LYS A 52 3.28 18.83 19.54
N MET A 53 2.34 18.66 18.60
CA MET A 53 2.52 18.95 17.18
C MET A 53 1.55 20.03 16.73
N MET A 54 1.88 20.71 15.64
CA MET A 54 1.05 21.74 15.03
C MET A 54 0.94 21.53 13.52
N THR A 55 -0.26 21.55 12.97
CA THR A 55 -0.48 21.49 11.51
C THR A 55 -0.08 22.82 10.84
N THR A 56 0.01 22.83 9.51
CA THR A 56 0.17 24.07 8.71
C THR A 56 -0.94 25.08 8.94
N ARG A 57 -2.12 24.62 9.38
CA ARG A 57 -3.29 25.43 9.71
C ARG A 57 -3.31 25.92 11.17
N ARG A 58 -2.22 25.70 11.91
CA ARG A 58 -2.05 26.06 13.32
C ARG A 58 -2.93 25.27 14.30
N GLU A 59 -3.48 24.14 13.87
CA GLU A 59 -4.20 23.22 14.77
C GLU A 59 -3.18 22.43 15.59
N VAL A 60 -3.40 22.35 16.90
CA VAL A 60 -2.48 21.70 17.84
C VAL A 60 -3.04 20.35 18.26
N PHE A 61 -2.20 19.32 18.23
CA PHE A 61 -2.57 17.96 18.63
C PHE A 61 -1.39 17.24 19.30
N PHE A 62 -1.65 16.04 19.82
CA PHE A 62 -0.62 15.19 20.44
C PHE A 62 -0.39 13.94 19.60
N ALA A 63 0.88 13.61 19.38
CA ALA A 63 1.29 12.44 18.61
C ALA A 63 2.24 11.56 19.42
N LYS A 64 2.16 10.25 19.19
CA LYS A 64 3.16 9.31 19.72
C LYS A 64 4.43 9.35 18.86
N LYS A 65 5.59 9.01 19.44
CA LYS A 65 6.87 8.91 18.69
C LYS A 65 6.75 8.03 17.44
N GLU A 66 6.03 6.91 17.55
CA GLU A 66 5.81 5.93 16.48
C GLU A 66 4.90 6.41 15.35
N GLU A 67 4.20 7.54 15.53
CA GLU A 67 3.32 8.15 14.52
C GLU A 67 4.01 9.29 13.76
N ILE A 68 5.26 9.59 14.09
CA ILE A 68 6.02 10.72 13.53
C ILE A 68 7.06 10.16 12.56
N LEU A 69 6.97 10.60 11.31
CA LEU A 69 7.86 10.26 10.20
C LEU A 69 8.65 11.48 9.76
N GLU A 70 9.83 11.27 9.20
CA GLU A 70 10.69 12.32 8.69
C GLU A 70 10.07 13.07 7.51
N PHE A 71 10.07 14.40 7.58
CA PHE A 71 9.83 15.28 6.44
C PHE A 71 11.17 15.73 5.88
N ILE A 72 11.78 14.90 5.03
CA ILE A 72 13.03 15.25 4.34
C ILE A 72 12.75 15.31 2.84
N PRO A 73 12.73 16.51 2.23
CA PRO A 73 12.72 16.71 0.79
C PRO A 73 13.77 15.84 0.08
N GLY A 74 13.35 15.08 -0.92
CA GLY A 74 14.25 14.18 -1.67
C GLY A 74 14.50 12.81 -1.02
N SER A 75 14.04 12.57 0.21
CA SER A 75 14.05 11.23 0.83
C SER A 75 13.20 10.23 0.04
N ARG A 76 13.43 8.93 0.27
CA ARG A 76 12.69 7.85 -0.41
C ARG A 76 11.19 7.92 -0.13
N LEU A 77 10.80 8.21 1.13
CA LEU A 77 9.40 8.44 1.50
C LEU A 77 8.81 9.64 0.76
N PHE A 78 9.48 10.79 0.81
CA PHE A 78 9.01 12.01 0.18
C PHE A 78 8.83 11.82 -1.33
N LYS A 79 9.84 11.27 -2.02
CA LYS A 79 9.77 10.93 -3.45
C LYS A 79 8.59 9.99 -3.73
N HIS A 80 8.42 8.92 -2.95
CA HIS A 80 7.29 7.99 -3.15
C HIS A 80 5.93 8.70 -3.03
N LEU A 81 5.76 9.57 -2.03
CA LEU A 81 4.53 10.36 -1.88
C LEU A 81 4.32 11.29 -3.09
N MET A 82 5.36 11.98 -3.57
CA MET A 82 5.26 12.90 -4.72
C MET A 82 4.93 12.22 -6.06
N LYS A 83 5.06 10.87 -6.17
CA LYS A 83 4.51 10.11 -7.32
C LYS A 83 2.99 10.24 -7.43
N GLN A 84 2.32 10.53 -6.33
CA GLN A 84 0.86 10.58 -6.28
C GLN A 84 0.38 12.02 -6.42
N SER A 85 -0.54 12.25 -7.35
CA SER A 85 -1.08 13.59 -7.65
C SER A 85 -1.64 14.30 -6.41
N LYS A 86 -2.27 13.56 -5.49
CA LYS A 86 -2.84 14.12 -4.25
C LYS A 86 -1.78 14.77 -3.35
N PHE A 87 -0.57 14.23 -3.30
CA PHE A 87 0.52 14.77 -2.48
C PHE A 87 1.35 15.79 -3.26
N ARG A 88 1.60 15.52 -4.54
CA ARG A 88 2.30 16.46 -5.44
C ARG A 88 1.59 17.81 -5.54
N ASN A 89 0.27 17.82 -5.44
CA ASN A 89 -0.56 19.03 -5.51
C ASN A 89 -1.05 19.48 -4.11
N CYS A 90 -0.52 18.91 -3.02
CA CYS A 90 -0.98 19.23 -1.67
C CYS A 90 -0.47 20.62 -1.22
N ARG A 91 -1.40 21.53 -0.94
CA ARG A 91 -1.10 22.89 -0.46
C ARG A 91 -0.31 22.90 0.85
N ASP A 92 -0.63 21.99 1.77
CA ASP A 92 0.02 21.92 3.08
C ASP A 92 1.48 21.45 2.94
N ILE A 93 1.76 20.49 2.06
CA ILE A 93 3.14 20.07 1.75
C ILE A 93 3.91 21.20 1.07
N MET A 94 3.30 21.89 0.08
CA MET A 94 3.91 23.05 -0.57
C MET A 94 4.25 24.16 0.44
N ALA A 95 3.32 24.49 1.34
CA ALA A 95 3.53 25.49 2.38
C ALA A 95 4.67 25.09 3.32
N THR A 96 4.77 23.81 3.66
CA THR A 96 5.85 23.26 4.49
C THR A 96 7.20 23.39 3.79
N VAL A 97 7.28 23.00 2.51
CA VAL A 97 8.51 23.13 1.70
C VAL A 97 8.94 24.61 1.58
N LYS A 98 7.98 25.54 1.37
CA LYS A 98 8.26 26.98 1.37
C LYS A 98 8.75 27.47 2.73
N ALA A 99 8.16 27.00 3.82
CA ALA A 99 8.59 27.36 5.17
C ALA A 99 10.00 26.84 5.50
N MET A 100 10.44 25.77 4.83
CA MET A 100 11.82 25.28 4.84
C MET A 100 12.77 26.03 3.89
N ARG A 101 12.30 27.10 3.23
CA ARG A 101 13.05 27.91 2.26
C ARG A 101 13.50 27.14 1.01
N LEU A 102 12.70 26.16 0.58
CA LEU A 102 12.94 25.39 -0.63
C LEU A 102 11.90 25.74 -1.70
N ASP A 103 12.26 25.59 -2.97
CA ASP A 103 11.34 25.79 -4.10
C ASP A 103 10.46 24.54 -4.31
N PRO A 104 9.13 24.62 -4.08
CA PRO A 104 8.23 23.49 -4.28
C PRO A 104 8.24 22.97 -5.71
N ASN A 105 8.42 23.84 -6.70
CA ASN A 105 8.42 23.43 -8.11
C ASN A 105 9.62 22.55 -8.43
N LYS A 106 10.74 22.68 -7.73
CA LYS A 106 11.90 21.80 -7.91
C LYS A 106 11.78 20.54 -7.06
N VAL A 107 11.33 20.69 -5.82
CA VAL A 107 11.32 19.61 -4.83
C VAL A 107 10.21 18.59 -5.06
N MET A 108 9.06 19.02 -5.58
CA MET A 108 7.88 18.18 -5.73
C MET A 108 7.77 17.49 -7.10
N ILE A 109 8.70 17.77 -8.04
CA ILE A 109 8.80 17.09 -9.34
C ILE A 109 9.57 15.78 -9.19
N MET A 110 9.23 14.78 -10.01
CA MET A 110 9.99 13.54 -10.11
C MET A 110 10.44 13.29 -11.54
N ASP A 111 11.73 12.95 -11.67
CA ASP A 111 12.26 12.20 -12.79
C ASP A 111 11.78 10.75 -12.72
N SER A 112 11.29 10.25 -13.84
CA SER A 112 10.81 8.88 -14.00
C SER A 112 12.00 7.89 -14.04
N PHE A 113 12.57 7.56 -12.89
CA PHE A 113 13.49 6.42 -12.81
C PHE A 113 12.72 5.11 -13.11
N SER A 114 13.17 4.42 -14.15
CA SER A 114 12.58 3.18 -14.65
C SER A 114 13.30 1.97 -14.03
N VAL A 115 12.74 1.44 -12.95
CA VAL A 115 13.27 0.26 -12.21
C VAL A 115 12.92 -1.07 -12.92
N TYR A 116 12.96 -1.10 -14.26
CA TYR A 116 12.53 -2.27 -15.05
C TYR A 116 13.35 -2.49 -16.30
N ASP A 117 14.48 -1.80 -16.46
CA ASP A 117 15.20 -1.81 -17.74
C ASP A 117 15.67 -3.23 -18.12
N ASN A 118 15.94 -4.10 -17.14
CA ASN A 118 16.32 -5.49 -17.36
C ASN A 118 15.16 -6.41 -17.78
N ASP A 119 13.97 -6.27 -17.16
CA ASP A 119 12.84 -7.19 -17.39
C ASP A 119 11.97 -6.78 -18.61
N LYS A 120 12.24 -5.61 -19.21
CA LYS A 120 11.59 -5.16 -20.44
C LYS A 120 11.93 -6.01 -21.65
N GLU A 121 13.15 -6.52 -21.70
CA GLU A 121 13.73 -7.24 -22.84
C GLU A 121 14.11 -8.67 -22.49
N ILE A 122 13.67 -9.17 -21.32
CA ILE A 122 13.94 -10.54 -20.86
C ILE A 122 13.58 -11.56 -21.94
N SER A 123 14.46 -12.51 -22.25
CA SER A 123 14.19 -13.54 -23.27
C SER A 123 13.10 -14.52 -22.81
N GLU A 124 12.45 -15.20 -23.75
CA GLU A 124 11.39 -16.16 -23.41
C GLU A 124 11.94 -17.36 -22.62
N GLU A 125 13.14 -17.81 -22.98
CA GLU A 125 13.87 -18.90 -22.31
C GLU A 125 14.28 -18.51 -20.88
N GLU A 126 14.85 -17.31 -20.71
CA GLU A 126 15.22 -16.79 -19.38
C GLU A 126 13.97 -16.63 -18.50
N PHE A 127 12.89 -16.06 -19.04
CA PHE A 127 11.65 -15.90 -18.29
C PHE A 127 11.11 -17.25 -17.84
N LYS A 128 10.92 -18.21 -18.76
CA LYS A 128 10.34 -19.52 -18.44
C LYS A 128 11.17 -20.28 -17.40
N SER A 129 12.49 -20.31 -17.58
CA SER A 129 13.41 -21.03 -16.68
C SER A 129 13.39 -20.44 -15.27
N THR A 130 13.50 -19.12 -15.14
CA THR A 130 13.51 -18.45 -13.83
C THR A 130 12.13 -18.44 -13.18
N PHE A 131 11.04 -18.32 -13.94
CA PHE A 131 9.66 -18.37 -13.45
C PHE A 131 9.31 -19.75 -12.87
N LEU A 132 9.64 -20.83 -13.58
CA LEU A 132 9.42 -22.18 -13.08
C LEU A 132 10.32 -22.51 -11.88
N ALA A 133 11.57 -22.05 -11.88
CA ALA A 133 12.46 -22.19 -10.74
C ALA A 133 11.90 -21.51 -9.48
N PHE A 134 11.33 -20.30 -9.62
CA PHE A 134 10.68 -19.57 -8.54
C PHE A 134 9.48 -20.34 -7.96
N HIS A 135 8.66 -20.96 -8.81
CA HIS A 135 7.46 -21.68 -8.39
C HIS A 135 7.67 -23.17 -8.07
N LYS A 136 8.88 -23.71 -8.17
CA LYS A 136 9.20 -25.16 -8.06
C LYS A 136 8.63 -25.86 -6.81
N LYS A 137 8.51 -25.14 -5.68
CA LYS A 137 7.99 -25.66 -4.40
C LYS A 137 6.49 -25.37 -4.18
N SER A 138 5.80 -24.77 -5.15
CA SER A 138 4.39 -24.42 -5.03
C SER A 138 3.50 -25.65 -5.14
N LYS A 139 2.42 -25.71 -4.34
CA LYS A 139 1.40 -26.76 -4.45
C LYS A 139 0.68 -26.76 -5.81
N ILE A 140 0.61 -25.60 -6.45
CA ILE A 140 -0.02 -25.40 -7.77
C ILE A 140 1.03 -25.28 -8.89
N TYR A 141 2.21 -25.91 -8.75
CA TYR A 141 3.29 -25.87 -9.75
C TYR A 141 2.82 -26.26 -11.15
N ASN A 142 2.00 -27.31 -11.27
CA ASN A 142 1.49 -27.77 -12.56
C ASN A 142 0.62 -26.71 -13.27
N GLU A 143 -0.14 -25.92 -12.51
CA GLU A 143 -0.91 -24.79 -13.07
C GLU A 143 0.04 -23.74 -13.67
N TYR A 144 1.18 -23.47 -13.04
CA TYR A 144 2.21 -22.56 -13.58
C TYR A 144 2.88 -23.08 -14.84
N VAL A 145 3.07 -24.40 -14.98
CA VAL A 145 3.57 -25.00 -16.21
C VAL A 145 2.55 -24.87 -17.34
N GLU A 146 1.28 -25.15 -17.04
CA GLU A 146 0.17 -25.12 -18.01
C GLU A 146 -0.05 -23.71 -18.58
N ILE A 147 -0.03 -22.67 -17.74
CA ILE A 147 -0.21 -21.29 -18.22
C ILE A 147 0.90 -20.84 -19.18
N LEU A 148 2.14 -21.35 -19.03
CA LEU A 148 3.25 -20.99 -19.92
C LEU A 148 3.13 -21.61 -21.31
N GLN A 149 2.26 -22.62 -21.47
CA GLN A 149 2.00 -23.30 -22.74
C GLN A 149 0.79 -22.71 -23.47
N ARG A 150 0.07 -21.76 -22.85
CA ARG A 150 -1.18 -21.20 -23.37
C ARG A 150 -1.11 -19.69 -23.49
N ASN A 151 -1.98 -19.14 -24.34
CA ASN A 151 -2.21 -17.70 -24.37
C ASN A 151 -2.98 -17.27 -23.11
N VAL A 152 -2.81 -15.99 -22.75
CA VAL A 152 -3.54 -15.39 -21.64
C VAL A 152 -5.05 -15.55 -21.89
N PRO A 153 -5.84 -16.05 -20.92
CA PRO A 153 -7.25 -16.31 -21.12
C PRO A 153 -8.02 -15.10 -21.65
N GLY A 154 -8.78 -15.31 -22.72
CA GLY A 154 -9.58 -14.26 -23.37
C GLY A 154 -8.81 -13.37 -24.35
N THR A 155 -7.54 -13.68 -24.62
CA THR A 155 -6.74 -13.04 -25.69
C THR A 155 -6.52 -14.01 -26.84
N ALA A 156 -6.36 -13.50 -28.06
CA ALA A 156 -6.14 -14.34 -29.23
C ALA A 156 -4.68 -14.86 -29.31
N SER A 157 -3.71 -13.98 -29.06
CA SER A 157 -2.28 -14.25 -29.29
C SER A 157 -1.35 -13.73 -28.20
N LEU A 158 -1.87 -13.21 -27.09
CA LEU A 158 -1.01 -12.65 -26.04
C LEU A 158 -0.43 -13.78 -25.20
N SER A 159 0.87 -14.03 -25.32
CA SER A 159 1.58 -14.97 -24.46
C SER A 159 1.72 -14.42 -23.03
N VAL A 160 1.95 -15.32 -22.07
CA VAL A 160 2.23 -14.93 -20.67
C VAL A 160 3.50 -14.08 -20.56
N VAL A 161 4.51 -14.38 -21.38
CA VAL A 161 5.80 -13.66 -21.40
C VAL A 161 5.63 -12.25 -21.97
N ASP A 162 4.87 -12.10 -23.05
CA ASP A 162 4.64 -10.79 -23.66
C ASP A 162 3.79 -9.89 -22.75
N LEU A 163 2.79 -10.47 -22.07
CA LEU A 163 2.06 -9.75 -21.03
C LEU A 163 3.03 -9.23 -19.95
N TYR A 164 3.96 -10.05 -19.48
CA TYR A 164 4.97 -9.64 -18.50
C TYR A 164 5.88 -8.50 -19.03
N ARG A 165 6.49 -8.66 -20.20
CA ARG A 165 7.36 -7.65 -20.83
C ARG A 165 6.66 -6.31 -21.03
N ILE A 166 5.44 -6.32 -21.56
CA ILE A 166 4.66 -5.09 -21.77
C ILE A 166 4.45 -4.39 -20.43
N ILE A 167 4.04 -5.12 -19.39
CA ILE A 167 3.82 -4.53 -18.08
C ILE A 167 5.13 -3.95 -17.50
N CYS A 168 6.26 -4.66 -17.61
CA CYS A 168 7.58 -4.17 -17.20
C CYS A 168 8.01 -2.91 -17.98
N LYS A 169 7.73 -2.83 -19.29
CA LYS A 169 7.97 -1.64 -20.13
C LYS A 169 7.28 -0.39 -19.61
N PHE A 170 6.11 -0.55 -19.03
CA PHE A 170 5.36 0.53 -18.42
C PHE A 170 5.58 0.65 -16.92
N GLY A 171 6.70 0.16 -16.39
CA GLY A 171 7.03 0.37 -14.99
C GLY A 171 6.38 -0.64 -14.04
N GLY A 172 6.08 -1.85 -14.55
CA GLY A 172 5.50 -2.96 -13.80
C GLY A 172 4.03 -2.78 -13.45
N MET A 173 3.43 -3.83 -12.86
CA MET A 173 2.00 -3.89 -12.57
C MET A 173 1.48 -2.65 -11.83
N ASN A 174 2.27 -2.18 -10.86
CA ASN A 174 1.90 -1.05 -10.01
C ASN A 174 1.79 0.25 -10.79
N ASN A 175 2.73 0.52 -11.70
CA ASN A 175 2.69 1.74 -12.48
C ASN A 175 1.58 1.69 -13.54
N VAL A 176 1.37 0.51 -14.15
CA VAL A 176 0.26 0.28 -15.09
C VAL A 176 -1.11 0.48 -14.42
N ILE A 177 -1.28 0.05 -13.17
CA ILE A 177 -2.50 0.34 -12.41
C ILE A 177 -2.63 1.83 -12.13
N ASN A 178 -1.57 2.48 -11.64
CA ASN A 178 -1.59 3.89 -11.26
C ASN A 178 -1.93 4.81 -12.44
N LEU A 179 -1.38 4.51 -13.61
CA LEU A 179 -1.60 5.27 -14.85
C LEU A 179 -2.84 4.80 -15.62
N GLN A 180 -3.63 3.86 -15.08
CA GLN A 180 -4.83 3.30 -15.70
C GLN A 180 -4.60 2.74 -17.12
N LEU A 181 -3.41 2.17 -17.37
CA LEU A 181 -2.98 1.79 -18.72
C LEU A 181 -3.54 0.45 -19.19
N TRP A 182 -4.11 -0.37 -18.32
CA TRP A 182 -4.59 -1.73 -18.67
C TRP A 182 -5.52 -1.78 -19.89
N LYS A 183 -6.50 -0.89 -20.00
CA LYS A 183 -7.37 -0.86 -21.19
C LYS A 183 -6.58 -0.43 -22.41
N LYS A 184 -5.82 0.66 -22.28
CA LYS A 184 -5.03 1.25 -23.38
C LYS A 184 -4.01 0.27 -23.96
N LEU A 185 -3.39 -0.56 -23.13
CA LEU A 185 -2.33 -1.49 -23.55
C LEU A 185 -2.85 -2.75 -24.22
N PHE A 186 -4.07 -3.20 -23.87
CA PHE A 186 -4.51 -4.56 -24.22
C PHE A 186 -5.89 -4.62 -24.89
N TYR A 187 -6.53 -3.49 -25.18
CA TYR A 187 -7.85 -3.48 -25.82
C TYR A 187 -7.83 -4.17 -27.19
N GLU A 188 -6.77 -4.01 -27.98
CA GLU A 188 -6.64 -4.67 -29.30
C GLU A 188 -6.52 -6.20 -29.16
N GLN A 189 -5.86 -6.68 -28.10
CA GLN A 189 -5.67 -8.11 -27.83
C GLN A 189 -6.91 -8.77 -27.21
N MET A 190 -7.76 -7.98 -26.55
CA MET A 190 -9.00 -8.41 -25.92
C MET A 190 -10.02 -7.25 -25.97
N PRO A 191 -10.80 -7.13 -27.05
CA PRO A 191 -11.74 -6.02 -27.26
C PRO A 191 -13.02 -6.19 -26.44
N LYS A 192 -12.88 -6.32 -25.11
CA LYS A 192 -13.98 -6.48 -24.16
C LYS A 192 -13.97 -5.34 -23.15
N THR A 193 -15.16 -4.98 -22.66
CA THR A 193 -15.35 -3.93 -21.64
C THR A 193 -14.62 -4.26 -20.33
N ASN A 194 -14.45 -5.54 -20.00
CA ASN A 194 -13.82 -6.02 -18.78
C ASN A 194 -12.33 -6.36 -18.92
N VAL A 195 -11.67 -6.04 -20.05
CA VAL A 195 -10.26 -6.37 -20.33
C VAL A 195 -9.33 -5.97 -19.19
N SER A 196 -9.50 -4.76 -18.65
CA SER A 196 -8.66 -4.26 -17.56
C SER A 196 -8.80 -5.06 -16.28
N PHE A 197 -9.99 -5.58 -16.00
CA PHE A 197 -10.24 -6.41 -14.81
C PHE A 197 -9.69 -7.82 -15.00
N ALA A 198 -9.98 -8.44 -16.15
CA ALA A 198 -9.56 -9.80 -16.47
C ALA A 198 -8.03 -9.95 -16.47
N LEU A 199 -7.32 -9.13 -17.26
CA LEU A 199 -5.86 -9.20 -17.38
C LEU A 199 -5.15 -8.82 -16.08
N ARG A 200 -5.67 -7.82 -15.35
CA ARG A 200 -5.11 -7.47 -14.05
C ARG A 200 -5.21 -8.61 -13.04
N ASN A 201 -6.35 -9.31 -12.98
CA ASN A 201 -6.51 -10.42 -12.05
C ASN A 201 -5.65 -11.62 -12.43
N PHE A 202 -5.55 -11.92 -13.74
CA PHE A 202 -4.64 -12.93 -14.25
C PHE A 202 -3.19 -12.60 -13.85
N TYR A 203 -2.74 -11.38 -14.11
CA TYR A 203 -1.40 -10.92 -13.74
C TYR A 203 -1.18 -10.98 -12.23
N LYS A 204 -2.15 -10.52 -11.42
CA LYS A 204 -2.07 -10.55 -9.96
C LYS A 204 -1.88 -11.98 -9.44
N LYS A 205 -2.60 -12.94 -10.03
CA LYS A 205 -2.58 -14.34 -9.63
C LYS A 205 -1.27 -15.02 -9.99
N TYR A 206 -0.79 -14.85 -11.22
CA TYR A 206 0.29 -15.68 -11.75
C TYR A 206 1.65 -14.99 -11.86
N LEU A 207 1.69 -13.67 -12.13
CA LEU A 207 2.92 -12.98 -12.51
C LEU A 207 3.43 -12.03 -11.44
N TYR A 208 2.55 -11.48 -10.60
CA TYR A 208 2.93 -10.40 -9.70
C TYR A 208 3.97 -10.82 -8.65
N GLN A 209 3.85 -12.01 -8.06
CA GLN A 209 4.85 -12.46 -7.07
C GLN A 209 6.24 -12.67 -7.70
N TYR A 210 6.28 -13.21 -8.92
CA TYR A 210 7.52 -13.37 -9.68
C TYR A 210 8.12 -12.01 -10.06
N GLU A 211 7.31 -11.06 -10.52
CA GLU A 211 7.72 -9.68 -10.79
C GLU A 211 8.37 -9.04 -9.56
N LEU A 212 7.83 -9.27 -8.37
CA LEU A 212 8.43 -8.76 -7.13
C LEU A 212 9.75 -9.44 -6.77
N PHE A 213 9.85 -10.77 -6.98
CA PHE A 213 11.09 -11.51 -6.78
C PHE A 213 12.23 -10.99 -7.66
N ARG A 214 11.96 -10.70 -8.93
CA ARG A 214 12.96 -10.15 -9.87
C ARG A 214 13.46 -8.77 -9.43
N ARG A 215 12.59 -7.93 -8.86
CA ARG A 215 12.95 -6.60 -8.35
C ARG A 215 13.81 -6.59 -7.09
N GLU A 216 13.73 -7.62 -6.26
CA GLU A 216 14.52 -7.67 -5.02
C GLU A 216 16.04 -7.68 -5.29
N PHE A 217 16.47 -8.02 -6.51
CA PHE A 217 17.86 -7.92 -6.95
C PHE A 217 18.33 -6.47 -7.18
N GLU A 218 17.42 -5.53 -7.51
CA GLU A 218 17.75 -4.15 -7.88
C GLU A 218 17.72 -3.17 -6.69
N ASP A 219 17.05 -3.51 -5.58
CA ASP A 219 17.11 -2.75 -4.30
C ASP A 219 18.38 -3.11 -3.47
N SER A 220 19.35 -3.84 -4.04
CA SER A 220 20.51 -4.44 -3.35
C SER A 220 21.55 -3.46 -2.80
N ASP A 221 21.53 -2.21 -3.27
CA ASP A 221 22.40 -1.11 -2.84
C ASP A 221 22.04 -0.55 -1.45
N TYR A 222 20.84 -0.85 -0.93
CA TYR A 222 20.37 -0.38 0.37
C TYR A 222 20.15 -1.54 1.35
N GLU A 223 20.64 -1.40 2.57
CA GLU A 223 20.26 -2.30 3.67
C GLU A 223 19.07 -1.69 4.41
N PHE A 224 17.89 -2.25 4.15
CA PHE A 224 16.69 -1.86 4.84
C PHE A 224 16.52 -2.71 6.11
N ASN A 225 16.38 -2.04 7.25
CA ASN A 225 16.05 -2.67 8.52
C ASN A 225 14.58 -3.10 8.53
N TYR A 226 14.26 -4.14 7.77
CA TYR A 226 12.94 -4.76 7.80
C TYR A 226 12.67 -5.32 9.19
N LYS A 227 11.60 -4.83 9.83
CA LYS A 227 11.11 -5.36 11.12
C LYS A 227 10.70 -6.83 11.06
N PHE A 228 10.35 -7.33 9.88
CA PHE A 228 9.87 -8.69 9.70
C PHE A 228 10.54 -9.38 8.51
N ASN A 229 10.75 -10.68 8.65
CA ASN A 229 11.31 -11.54 7.64
C ASN A 229 10.23 -12.21 6.79
N LYS A 230 10.65 -12.70 5.61
CA LYS A 230 9.76 -13.56 4.80
C LYS A 230 9.40 -14.81 5.60
N LYS A 231 8.15 -15.23 5.46
CA LYS A 231 7.50 -16.33 6.19
C LYS A 231 7.12 -16.03 7.63
N ASP A 232 7.49 -14.88 8.19
CA ASP A 232 7.00 -14.46 9.50
C ASP A 232 5.48 -14.30 9.46
N HIS A 233 4.85 -14.63 10.58
CA HIS A 233 3.44 -14.35 10.79
C HIS A 233 3.29 -13.00 11.50
N VAL A 234 2.25 -12.27 11.13
CA VAL A 234 1.92 -10.97 11.70
C VAL A 234 0.42 -10.85 11.92
N ILE A 235 0.04 -10.01 12.88
CA ILE A 235 -1.35 -9.58 13.09
C ILE A 235 -1.51 -8.09 12.83
N PHE A 236 -2.71 -7.69 12.42
CA PHE A 236 -3.03 -6.31 12.08
C PHE A 236 -3.47 -5.53 13.33
N LYS A 237 -3.02 -4.27 13.44
CA LYS A 237 -3.42 -3.35 14.51
C LYS A 237 -4.81 -2.76 14.22
N GLY A 238 -5.55 -2.40 15.28
CA GLY A 238 -6.57 -1.34 15.19
C GLY A 238 -7.97 -1.65 14.68
N SER A 239 -8.46 -2.90 14.65
CA SER A 239 -9.84 -3.13 14.15
C SER A 239 -10.69 -4.18 14.89
N GLY A 240 -10.26 -4.66 16.05
CA GLY A 240 -11.00 -5.66 16.84
C GLY A 240 -11.03 -7.07 16.22
N ALA A 241 -10.97 -7.19 14.88
CA ALA A 241 -10.75 -8.44 14.17
C ALA A 241 -9.25 -8.73 14.06
N LYS A 242 -8.79 -9.82 14.70
CA LYS A 242 -7.41 -10.29 14.60
C LYS A 242 -7.21 -11.04 13.28
N PHE A 243 -6.89 -10.32 12.20
CA PHE A 243 -6.39 -10.96 10.98
C PHE A 243 -4.98 -11.47 11.21
N CYS A 244 -4.69 -12.69 10.78
CA CYS A 244 -3.35 -13.25 10.74
C CYS A 244 -2.89 -13.30 9.29
N GLY A 245 -1.66 -12.90 9.03
CA GLY A 245 -1.08 -12.97 7.70
C GLY A 245 0.35 -13.45 7.74
N LYS A 246 0.79 -14.01 6.62
CA LYS A 246 2.16 -14.46 6.40
C LYS A 246 2.85 -13.54 5.40
N ILE A 247 4.06 -13.12 5.73
CA ILE A 247 4.85 -12.24 4.86
C ILE A 247 5.41 -13.05 3.69
N VAL A 248 5.08 -12.62 2.48
CA VAL A 248 5.50 -13.25 1.22
C VAL A 248 6.64 -12.47 0.57
N ALA A 249 6.50 -11.15 0.51
CA ALA A 249 7.51 -10.25 -0.06
C ALA A 249 7.65 -8.99 0.80
N ARG A 250 8.77 -8.29 0.62
CA ARG A 250 9.09 -7.06 1.33
C ARG A 250 9.65 -6.04 0.35
N ARG A 251 9.36 -4.77 0.57
CA ARG A 251 9.94 -3.65 -0.17
C ARG A 251 10.01 -2.42 0.71
N ASN A 252 10.87 -1.47 0.38
CA ASN A 252 10.90 -0.18 1.06
C ASN A 252 10.47 0.93 0.10
N ARG A 253 9.53 1.78 0.51
CA ARG A 253 9.11 2.98 -0.26
C ARG A 253 9.20 4.25 0.59
N GLY A 254 10.22 4.32 1.44
CA GLY A 254 10.25 5.26 2.55
C GLY A 254 9.89 4.59 3.86
N LEU A 255 8.82 3.81 3.85
CA LEU A 255 8.43 2.93 4.95
C LEU A 255 8.65 1.48 4.52
N ASN A 256 8.93 0.58 5.47
CA ASN A 256 8.92 -0.84 5.13
C ASN A 256 7.47 -1.26 4.84
N ILE A 257 7.28 -1.98 3.74
CA ILE A 257 5.99 -2.48 3.30
C ILE A 257 6.13 -3.96 3.02
N TYR A 258 5.14 -4.73 3.47
CA TYR A 258 5.11 -6.17 3.37
C TYR A 258 3.93 -6.60 2.53
N TYR A 259 4.17 -7.52 1.60
CA TYR A 259 3.12 -8.20 0.87
C TYR A 259 2.69 -9.39 1.71
N ILE A 260 1.48 -9.30 2.26
CA ILE A 260 1.00 -10.24 3.28
C ILE A 260 -0.10 -11.09 2.67
N SER A 261 0.08 -12.41 2.69
CA SER A 261 -0.97 -13.38 2.42
C SER A 261 -1.78 -13.61 3.69
N ILE A 262 -3.06 -13.26 3.66
CA ILE A 262 -3.93 -13.36 4.84
C ILE A 262 -4.40 -14.80 5.01
N CYS A 263 -4.09 -15.40 6.16
CA CYS A 263 -4.21 -16.84 6.41
C CYS A 263 -5.61 -17.26 6.88
N ASN A 264 -6.34 -16.38 7.58
CA ASN A 264 -7.62 -16.72 8.20
C ASN A 264 -8.85 -16.30 7.37
N LEU A 265 -8.68 -16.17 6.04
CA LEU A 265 -9.76 -15.88 5.10
C LEU A 265 -10.09 -17.10 4.25
N LYS A 266 -11.38 -17.29 3.95
CA LYS A 266 -11.84 -18.34 3.02
C LYS A 266 -11.30 -18.17 1.59
N ASN A 267 -11.10 -16.92 1.17
CA ASN A 267 -10.55 -16.58 -0.14
C ASN A 267 -9.12 -16.10 0.02
N GLU A 268 -8.22 -16.56 -0.86
CA GLU A 268 -6.86 -16.05 -0.92
C GLU A 268 -6.88 -14.53 -1.14
N CYS A 269 -6.33 -13.80 -0.17
CA CYS A 269 -6.20 -12.36 -0.24
C CYS A 269 -4.77 -12.00 0.14
N SER A 270 -4.06 -11.40 -0.82
CA SER A 270 -2.73 -10.84 -0.58
C SER A 270 -2.70 -9.38 -1.00
N GLU A 271 -2.13 -8.55 -0.14
CA GLU A 271 -2.04 -7.11 -0.35
C GLU A 271 -0.84 -6.51 0.38
N TRP A 272 -0.48 -5.29 0.01
CA TRP A 272 0.62 -4.55 0.63
C TRP A 272 0.17 -3.78 1.88
N PHE A 273 0.93 -3.94 2.96
CA PHE A 273 0.69 -3.28 4.23
C PHE A 273 1.96 -2.65 4.77
N ALA A 274 1.83 -1.44 5.30
CA ALA A 274 2.91 -0.74 5.95
C ALA A 274 3.25 -1.37 7.31
N GLU A 275 4.50 -1.20 7.75
CA GLU A 275 5.00 -1.82 8.97
C GLU A 275 4.37 -1.29 10.27
N ASP A 276 3.80 -0.10 10.23
CA ASP A 276 3.20 0.59 11.37
C ASP A 276 1.83 0.02 11.76
N ILE A 277 1.14 -0.65 10.84
CA ILE A 277 -0.19 -1.23 11.03
C ILE A 277 -0.18 -2.74 11.31
N ILE A 278 1.00 -3.35 11.42
CA ILE A 278 1.17 -4.77 11.74
C ILE A 278 2.08 -4.94 12.96
N GLN A 279 1.95 -6.07 13.65
CA GLN A 279 2.74 -6.41 14.83
C GLN A 279 3.08 -7.92 14.81
N PRO A 280 4.18 -8.31 15.47
CA PRO A 280 4.57 -9.72 15.55
C PRO A 280 3.49 -10.56 16.22
N THR A 281 3.47 -11.86 15.91
CA THR A 281 2.58 -12.82 16.54
C THR A 281 3.36 -14.09 16.88
N ASP A 282 3.00 -14.72 17.99
CA ASP A 282 3.63 -15.95 18.48
C ASP A 282 3.13 -17.18 17.69
N ASN A 283 3.45 -17.24 16.39
CA ASN A 283 3.26 -18.34 15.41
C ASN A 283 1.88 -19.04 15.30
N ASN A 284 0.91 -18.75 16.16
CA ASN A 284 -0.41 -19.34 16.18
C ASN A 284 -1.37 -18.42 15.43
N CYS A 285 -1.49 -18.61 14.12
CA CYS A 285 -2.62 -18.03 13.40
C CYS A 285 -3.92 -18.61 13.97
N ILE A 286 -4.80 -17.72 14.44
CA ILE A 286 -6.12 -18.09 14.93
C ILE A 286 -6.91 -18.71 13.77
N ASN A 287 -7.27 -19.99 13.90
CA ASN A 287 -7.97 -20.81 12.88
C ASN A 287 -9.42 -20.39 12.60
N ASN A 288 -9.89 -19.26 13.13
CA ASN A 288 -11.24 -18.78 12.87
C ASN A 288 -11.31 -18.26 11.43
N GLN A 289 -11.85 -19.08 10.52
CA GLN A 289 -12.11 -18.68 9.14
C GLN A 289 -13.14 -17.55 9.11
N LEU A 290 -12.65 -16.32 8.96
CA LEU A 290 -13.51 -15.16 8.78
C LEU A 290 -14.01 -15.13 7.33
N THR A 291 -15.32 -15.01 7.16
CA THR A 291 -15.92 -14.84 5.82
C THR A 291 -15.83 -13.37 5.44
N PHE A 292 -15.05 -13.08 4.41
CA PHE A 292 -14.78 -11.71 3.98
C PHE A 292 -15.97 -11.16 3.19
N THR A 293 -16.72 -10.19 3.73
CA THR A 293 -17.74 -9.48 2.93
C THR A 293 -17.08 -8.40 2.09
N LYS A 294 -17.68 -8.02 0.95
CA LYS A 294 -17.20 -6.91 0.10
C LYS A 294 -16.95 -5.62 0.89
N TYR A 295 -17.76 -5.40 1.92
CA TYR A 295 -17.68 -4.29 2.86
C TYR A 295 -16.44 -4.35 3.75
N MET A 296 -16.03 -5.54 4.21
CA MET A 296 -14.84 -5.69 5.04
C MET A 296 -13.55 -5.16 4.37
N ARG A 297 -13.47 -5.15 3.04
CA ARG A 297 -12.32 -4.59 2.29
C ARG A 297 -12.23 -3.07 2.41
N ILE A 298 -13.35 -2.40 2.59
CA ILE A 298 -13.45 -0.95 2.72
C ILE A 298 -13.27 -0.55 4.19
N TYR A 299 -13.79 -1.37 5.11
CA TYR A 299 -13.80 -1.09 6.55
C TYR A 299 -12.52 -1.52 7.30
N TYR A 300 -11.85 -2.59 6.87
CA TYR A 300 -10.65 -3.12 7.56
C TYR A 300 -9.34 -2.83 6.84
N PHE A 301 -9.39 -2.57 5.53
CA PHE A 301 -8.23 -2.13 4.77
C PHE A 301 -8.47 -0.67 4.39
N LEU A 302 -8.19 0.21 5.35
CA LEU A 302 -8.17 1.64 5.10
C LEU A 302 -7.31 1.90 3.87
N PRO A 303 -7.77 2.76 2.95
CA PRO A 303 -7.00 3.08 1.79
C PRO A 303 -5.75 3.82 2.30
N ASP A 304 -4.62 3.13 2.36
CA ASP A 304 -3.36 3.66 2.87
C ASP A 304 -2.62 4.41 1.76
N PRO A 305 -2.33 5.71 1.86
CA PRO A 305 -1.55 6.42 0.85
C PRO A 305 -0.19 5.81 0.51
N ILE A 306 0.49 5.11 1.43
CA ILE A 306 1.80 4.51 1.19
C ILE A 306 1.67 3.23 0.35
N THR A 307 0.64 2.42 0.62
CA THR A 307 0.41 1.13 -0.04
C THR A 307 -0.67 1.17 -1.13
N GLN A 308 -1.43 2.28 -1.22
CA GLN A 308 -2.45 2.54 -2.24
C GLN A 308 -1.79 2.50 -3.62
N GLU A 309 -2.03 1.39 -4.30
CA GLU A 309 -1.77 1.21 -5.73
C GLU A 309 -3.03 1.51 -6.56
N LYS A 310 -4.12 1.91 -5.90
CA LYS A 310 -5.48 1.88 -6.43
C LYS A 310 -6.28 2.92 -5.67
N ASN A 311 -6.83 3.94 -6.34
CA ASN A 311 -8.14 4.54 -6.03
C ASN A 311 -8.50 5.78 -6.86
N ALA A 312 -7.94 6.00 -8.05
CA ALA A 312 -8.52 6.99 -8.97
C ALA A 312 -9.99 6.68 -9.35
N HIS A 313 -10.40 5.40 -9.37
CA HIS A 313 -11.80 5.01 -9.65
C HIS A 313 -12.72 4.97 -8.42
N ASN A 314 -12.22 4.64 -7.22
CA ASN A 314 -13.06 4.60 -6.02
C ASN A 314 -13.31 6.00 -5.44
N VAL A 315 -12.40 6.95 -5.61
CA VAL A 315 -12.65 8.35 -5.23
C VAL A 315 -13.80 8.93 -6.05
N ALA A 316 -13.93 8.57 -7.34
CA ALA A 316 -15.06 8.98 -8.17
C ALA A 316 -16.38 8.31 -7.75
N LEU A 317 -16.35 7.05 -7.31
CA LEU A 317 -17.52 6.32 -6.79
C LEU A 317 -17.97 6.87 -5.42
N ILE A 318 -17.02 7.16 -4.53
CA ILE A 318 -17.27 7.80 -3.23
C ILE A 318 -17.76 9.24 -3.42
N ARG A 319 -17.21 10.00 -4.39
CA ARG A 319 -17.71 11.34 -4.76
C ARG A 319 -19.12 11.30 -5.35
N ARG A 320 -19.42 10.38 -6.28
CA ARG A 320 -20.77 10.21 -6.84
C ARG A 320 -21.80 9.81 -5.79
N GLN A 321 -21.43 8.99 -4.81
CA GLN A 321 -22.29 8.66 -3.67
C GLN A 321 -22.42 9.84 -2.69
N LYS A 322 -21.38 10.68 -2.55
CA LYS A 322 -21.43 11.93 -1.77
C LYS A 322 -22.36 12.96 -2.41
N ASP A 323 -22.32 13.11 -3.72
CA ASP A 323 -23.19 14.02 -4.47
C ASP A 323 -24.66 13.56 -4.45
N SER A 324 -24.92 12.25 -4.42
CA SER A 324 -26.29 11.73 -4.23
C SER A 324 -26.84 11.91 -2.81
N VAL A 325 -25.96 11.98 -1.80
CA VAL A 325 -26.35 12.19 -0.40
C VAL A 325 -26.51 13.69 -0.08
N LYS A 326 -25.72 14.57 -0.71
CA LYS A 326 -25.90 16.03 -0.61
C LYS A 326 -27.27 16.49 -1.11
N ASN A 327 -27.77 15.91 -2.19
CA ASN A 327 -29.10 16.25 -2.73
C ASN A 327 -30.28 15.84 -1.82
N ILE A 328 -30.02 15.19 -0.67
CA ILE A 328 -31.05 14.79 0.31
C ILE A 328 -31.02 15.72 1.54
N SER A 329 -29.99 16.57 1.69
CA SER A 329 -29.78 17.35 2.91
C SER A 329 -29.63 18.86 2.68
N ASP A 330 -30.24 19.41 1.63
CA ASP A 330 -30.23 20.86 1.34
C ASP A 330 -31.22 21.66 2.21
N GLU A 331 -31.51 21.20 3.43
CA GLU A 331 -32.10 22.05 4.47
C GLU A 331 -31.34 21.88 5.79
N SER A 332 -30.70 22.98 6.19
CA SER A 332 -30.03 23.29 7.47
C SER A 332 -28.56 22.87 7.69
N ASP A 333 -27.76 23.93 7.88
CA ASP A 333 -26.49 24.07 8.58
C ASP A 333 -25.20 23.43 8.01
N GLU A 334 -24.50 24.27 7.25
CA GLU A 334 -23.06 24.20 7.04
C GLU A 334 -22.31 24.35 8.37
N ASN A 335 -21.67 23.27 8.87
CA ASN A 335 -20.32 23.30 9.42
C ASN A 335 -19.82 21.91 9.86
N VAL A 336 -18.59 21.57 9.44
CA VAL A 336 -17.70 20.51 9.99
C VAL A 336 -18.29 19.10 10.08
N TYR A 337 -18.36 18.39 8.95
CA TYR A 337 -18.58 16.94 8.93
C TYR A 337 -17.61 16.23 7.99
N ASN A 338 -16.36 16.07 8.44
CA ASN A 338 -15.36 15.21 7.81
C ASN A 338 -14.84 14.23 8.87
N ILE A 339 -14.80 12.95 8.50
CA ILE A 339 -14.20 11.82 9.24
C ILE A 339 -14.98 11.35 10.49
N HIS A 340 -15.56 12.24 11.30
CA HIS A 340 -16.32 11.82 12.49
C HIS A 340 -17.61 11.04 12.16
N VAL A 341 -18.34 11.39 11.10
CA VAL A 341 -19.57 10.66 10.70
C VAL A 341 -19.30 9.21 10.33
N LEU A 342 -18.13 8.89 9.76
CA LEU A 342 -17.80 7.50 9.43
C LEU A 342 -17.48 6.69 10.71
N ALA A 343 -16.86 7.31 11.71
CA ALA A 343 -16.63 6.70 13.02
C ALA A 343 -17.91 6.60 13.87
N GLU A 344 -18.81 7.58 13.75
CA GLU A 344 -20.07 7.68 14.49
C GLU A 344 -21.13 6.73 13.93
N ILE A 345 -21.24 6.63 12.60
CA ILE A 345 -22.04 5.60 11.91
C ILE A 345 -21.47 4.20 12.20
N SER A 346 -20.14 4.03 12.21
CA SER A 346 -19.53 2.75 12.61
C SER A 346 -19.82 2.38 14.06
N SER A 347 -19.79 3.35 14.99
CA SER A 347 -20.13 3.12 16.40
C SER A 347 -21.61 2.77 16.58
N GLN A 348 -22.51 3.50 15.92
CA GLN A 348 -23.95 3.24 15.97
C GLN A 348 -24.34 1.89 15.35
N ILE A 349 -23.69 1.48 14.26
CA ILE A 349 -23.92 0.16 13.64
C ILE A 349 -23.35 -0.94 14.54
N LEU A 350 -22.19 -0.74 15.15
CA LEU A 350 -21.59 -1.71 16.09
C LEU A 350 -22.47 -1.90 17.34
N ASP A 351 -23.04 -0.82 17.87
CA ASP A 351 -23.97 -0.88 19.00
C ASP A 351 -25.32 -1.50 18.65
N ASN A 352 -25.84 -1.26 17.44
CA ASN A 352 -27.03 -1.93 16.95
C ASN A 352 -26.82 -3.44 16.74
N LEU A 353 -25.61 -3.85 16.32
CA LEU A 353 -25.23 -5.26 16.22
C LEU A 353 -25.08 -5.93 17.60
N LYS A 354 -24.54 -5.21 18.61
CA LYS A 354 -24.50 -5.69 20.00
C LYS A 354 -25.89 -5.85 20.61
N LYS A 355 -26.81 -4.91 20.36
CA LYS A 355 -28.21 -5.00 20.79
C LYS A 355 -28.95 -6.17 20.14
N LYS A 356 -28.73 -6.41 18.84
CA LYS A 356 -29.29 -7.59 18.15
C LYS A 356 -28.73 -8.92 18.66
N ARG A 357 -27.47 -8.96 19.12
CA ARG A 357 -26.87 -10.16 19.74
C ARG A 357 -27.50 -10.46 21.10
N LYS A 358 -27.67 -9.46 21.98
CA LYS A 358 -28.36 -9.64 23.27
C LYS A 358 -29.78 -10.18 23.12
N LEU A 359 -30.53 -9.68 22.13
CA LEU A 359 -31.90 -10.15 21.83
C LEU A 359 -31.97 -11.58 21.26
N CYS A 360 -30.87 -12.10 20.70
CA CYS A 360 -30.78 -13.50 20.28
C CYS A 360 -30.43 -14.41 21.46
N ASP A 361 -29.50 -13.99 22.32
CA ASP A 361 -29.07 -14.78 23.49
C ASP A 361 -30.17 -14.89 24.57
N GLU A 362 -31.08 -13.90 24.65
CA GLU A 362 -32.26 -13.93 25.53
C GLU A 362 -33.41 -14.83 24.98
N LYS A 363 -33.40 -15.16 23.69
CA LYS A 363 -34.38 -16.07 23.06
C LYS A 363 -33.95 -17.54 23.05
N GLU A 364 -32.68 -17.83 23.32
CA GLU A 364 -32.18 -19.20 23.50
C GLU A 364 -32.23 -19.68 24.96
N ASN A 365 -32.58 -18.79 25.91
CA ASN A 365 -32.73 -19.11 27.34
C ASN A 365 -34.20 -18.98 27.86
N LEU A 366 -35.17 -19.00 26.94
CA LEU A 366 -36.59 -19.21 27.17
C LEU A 366 -37.01 -20.47 26.40
#